data_AF-Q0GMW6-F1
#
_entry.id   AF-Q0GMW6-F1
#
_cell.length_a   1.000
_cell.length_b   1.000
_cell.length_c   1.000
_cell.angle_alpha   90.00
_cell.angle_beta   90.00
_cell.angle_gamma   90.00
#
_symmetry.space_group_name_H-M   'P 1'
#
loop_
_entity.id
_entity.type
_entity.pdbx_description
1 polymer ?
#
loop_
_entity_poly.entity_id
_entity_poly.type
_entity_poly.pdbx_seq_one_letter_code
_entity_poly.pdbx_strand_id
1 'polypeptide(L)'
;EVWQANAAGQYDMSHPDYPLEKGVFYYRTRLVADESGYYEFETVYPGRYDIGQDTFRPAHIHYWIKHPGYRELVTQLYFEGDPWNERERDLDFSLVRPVNQHHRGDQTWESCDFDIVLDG
;
A
#
# COMPACT_ATOMS: atom_id res chain seq x y z
N GLU A 1 -1.98 8.39 6.74
CA GLU A 1 -2.43 7.01 7.04
C GLU A 1 -1.99 6.12 5.89
N VAL A 2 -1.50 4.92 6.21
CA VAL A 2 -1.13 3.89 5.24
C VAL A 2 -1.79 2.58 5.65
N TRP A 3 -2.36 1.86 4.69
CA TRP A 3 -2.93 0.53 4.95
C TRP A 3 -2.83 -0.38 3.73
N GLN A 4 -2.77 -1.69 3.97
CA GLN A 4 -2.71 -2.69 2.92
C GLN A 4 -3.29 -4.03 3.39
N ALA A 5 -3.46 -4.96 2.46
CA ALA A 5 -3.70 -6.37 2.78
C ALA A 5 -2.40 -7.06 3.26
N ASN A 6 -2.55 -8.20 3.92
CA ASN A 6 -1.44 -9.09 4.22
C ASN A 6 -0.88 -9.76 2.93
N ALA A 7 0.17 -10.58 3.05
CA ALA A 7 0.77 -11.29 1.92
C ALA A 7 -0.18 -12.28 1.21
N ALA A 8 -1.28 -12.68 1.86
CA ALA A 8 -2.32 -13.54 1.29
C ALA A 8 -3.49 -12.73 0.68
N GLY A 9 -3.40 -11.40 0.64
CA GLY A 9 -4.44 -10.55 0.06
C GLY A 9 -5.65 -10.33 0.97
N GLN A 10 -5.51 -10.53 2.30
CA GLN A 10 -6.59 -10.37 3.26
C GLN A 10 -6.40 -9.12 4.12
N TYR A 11 -7.49 -8.39 4.34
CA TYR A 11 -7.52 -7.27 5.28
C TYR A 11 -7.89 -7.75 6.68
N ASP A 12 -7.36 -7.05 7.67
CA ASP A 12 -7.54 -7.33 9.09
C ASP A 12 -9.01 -7.28 9.57
N MET A 13 -9.89 -6.65 8.80
CA MET A 13 -11.34 -6.60 9.04
C MET A 13 -12.18 -7.49 8.11
N SER A 14 -11.56 -8.31 7.24
CA SER A 14 -12.30 -9.05 6.21
C SER A 14 -12.94 -10.35 6.71
N HIS A 15 -12.60 -10.83 7.91
CA HIS A 15 -13.19 -12.05 8.47
C HIS A 15 -14.35 -11.72 9.42
N PRO A 16 -15.62 -11.92 9.02
CA PRO A 16 -16.78 -11.50 9.81
C PRO A 16 -16.90 -12.28 11.13
N ASP A 17 -16.47 -13.55 11.15
CA ASP A 17 -16.58 -14.42 12.34
C ASP A 17 -15.47 -14.23 13.37
N TYR A 18 -14.40 -13.50 13.03
CA TYR A 18 -13.25 -13.28 13.91
C TYR A 18 -12.89 -11.79 13.92
N PRO A 19 -13.77 -10.93 14.44
CA PRO A 19 -13.50 -9.50 14.53
C PRO A 19 -12.30 -9.26 15.45
N LEU A 20 -11.41 -8.36 15.04
CA LEU A 20 -10.30 -7.93 15.88
C LEU A 20 -10.80 -7.20 17.12
N GLU A 21 -10.04 -7.32 18.21
CA GLU A 21 -10.27 -6.50 19.40
C GLU A 21 -10.21 -5.01 19.05
N LYS A 22 -11.02 -4.21 19.74
CA LYS A 22 -11.07 -2.76 19.50
C LYS A 22 -9.68 -2.16 19.72
N GLY A 23 -9.17 -1.46 18.71
CA GLY A 23 -7.87 -0.80 18.77
C GLY A 23 -6.71 -1.67 18.30
N VAL A 24 -6.96 -2.91 17.88
CA VAL A 24 -6.00 -3.75 17.17
C VAL A 24 -6.11 -3.49 15.68
N PHE A 25 -4.97 -3.26 15.05
CA PHE A 25 -4.85 -2.96 13.63
C PHE A 25 -3.67 -3.74 13.07
N TYR A 26 -3.86 -4.46 11.96
CA TYR A 26 -2.76 -5.14 11.26
C TYR A 26 -2.55 -4.50 9.89
N TYR A 27 -1.29 -4.33 9.50
CA TYR A 27 -0.89 -3.74 8.22
C TYR A 27 -1.47 -2.34 8.00
N ARG A 28 -1.54 -1.56 9.09
CA ARG A 28 -2.02 -0.17 9.13
C ARG A 28 -1.05 0.65 9.96
N THR A 29 -0.76 1.87 9.52
CA THR A 29 0.07 2.79 10.30
C THR A 29 -0.28 4.25 10.01
N ARG A 30 -0.01 5.11 11.00
CA ARG A 30 0.03 6.56 10.83
C ARG A 30 1.47 7.01 10.98
N LEU A 31 1.96 7.69 9.95
CA LEU A 31 3.26 8.35 9.92
C LEU A 31 3.08 9.86 9.74
N VAL A 32 4.09 10.60 10.20
CA VAL A 32 4.25 12.03 9.96
C VAL A 32 5.56 12.18 9.20
N ALA A 33 5.51 12.84 8.04
CA ALA A 33 6.71 13.16 7.28
C ALA A 33 7.58 14.15 8.07
N ASP A 34 8.89 14.07 7.91
CA ASP A 34 9.82 14.98 8.57
C ASP A 34 9.81 16.38 7.91
N GLU A 35 10.68 17.26 8.39
CA GLU A 35 10.79 18.65 7.91
C GLU A 35 11.21 18.75 6.43
N SER A 36 11.81 17.71 5.87
CA SER A 36 12.16 17.61 4.45
C SER A 36 11.05 17.02 3.58
N GLY A 37 9.94 16.57 4.20
CA GLY A 37 8.88 15.82 3.55
C GLY A 37 9.16 14.33 3.41
N TYR A 38 10.26 13.83 4.01
CA TYR A 38 10.63 12.43 3.94
C TYR A 38 9.76 11.57 4.86
N TYR A 39 9.43 10.37 4.39
CA TYR A 39 8.71 9.37 5.16
C TYR A 39 9.19 7.97 4.79
N GLU A 40 9.11 7.04 5.73
CA GLU A 40 9.49 5.65 5.53
C GLU A 40 8.62 4.75 6.42
N PHE A 41 8.33 3.54 5.96
CA PHE A 41 7.79 2.47 6.78
C PHE A 41 8.23 1.12 6.22
N GLU A 42 8.46 0.15 7.12
CA GLU A 42 8.73 -1.25 6.76
C GLU A 42 7.43 -2.05 6.83
N THR A 43 7.22 -2.93 5.84
CA THR A 43 6.04 -3.79 5.75
C THR A 43 6.35 -5.06 4.96
N VAL A 44 5.40 -5.98 4.89
CA VAL A 44 5.45 -7.12 3.97
C VAL A 44 4.90 -6.70 2.60
N TYR A 45 5.36 -7.37 1.54
CA TYR A 45 4.77 -7.25 0.22
C TYR A 45 3.30 -7.72 0.26
N PRO A 46 2.30 -6.88 -0.13
CA PRO A 46 0.90 -7.27 -0.07
C PRO A 46 0.54 -8.31 -1.14
N GLY A 47 -0.36 -9.21 -0.80
CA GLY A 47 -1.01 -10.08 -1.77
C GLY A 47 -2.05 -9.33 -2.61
N ARG A 48 -2.43 -9.91 -3.73
CA ARG A 48 -3.54 -9.43 -4.56
C ARG A 48 -4.86 -9.62 -3.82
N TYR A 49 -5.75 -8.64 -3.90
CA TYR A 49 -7.02 -8.68 -3.18
C TYR A 49 -8.10 -9.33 -4.05
N ASP A 50 -8.66 -10.45 -3.59
CA ASP A 50 -9.77 -11.14 -4.27
C ASP A 50 -11.06 -10.33 -4.11
N ILE A 51 -11.69 -9.97 -5.23
CA ILE A 51 -12.99 -9.30 -5.27
C ILE A 51 -14.13 -10.25 -5.68
N GLY A 52 -13.86 -11.55 -5.69
CA GLY A 52 -14.77 -12.64 -5.99
C GLY A 52 -14.61 -13.17 -7.42
N GLN A 53 -15.11 -14.39 -7.64
CA GLN A 53 -15.12 -15.06 -8.95
C GLN A 53 -13.73 -15.14 -9.62
N ASP A 54 -12.69 -15.47 -8.84
CA ASP A 54 -11.30 -15.53 -9.29
C ASP A 54 -10.81 -14.21 -9.95
N THR A 55 -11.40 -13.08 -9.57
CA THR A 55 -11.02 -11.74 -10.03
C THR A 55 -10.29 -11.02 -8.92
N PHE A 56 -9.12 -10.48 -9.24
CA PHE A 56 -8.26 -9.84 -8.26
C PHE A 56 -7.99 -8.38 -8.62
N ARG A 57 -7.89 -7.54 -7.60
CA ARG A 57 -7.19 -6.26 -7.72
C ARG A 57 -5.68 -6.52 -7.57
N PRO A 58 -4.83 -5.82 -8.33
CA PRO A 58 -3.37 -5.96 -8.22
C PRO A 58 -2.89 -5.70 -6.79
N ALA A 59 -1.70 -6.18 -6.43
CA ALA A 59 -1.09 -5.84 -5.15
C ALA A 59 -0.95 -4.31 -5.01
N HIS A 60 -1.39 -3.74 -3.88
CA HIS A 60 -1.40 -2.30 -3.67
C HIS A 60 -1.25 -1.90 -2.20
N ILE A 61 -0.75 -0.68 -2.00
CA ILE A 61 -0.70 -0.01 -0.69
C ILE A 61 -1.53 1.26 -0.78
N HIS A 62 -2.47 1.45 0.14
CA HIS A 62 -3.28 2.65 0.20
C HIS A 62 -2.63 3.75 1.03
N TYR A 63 -2.85 4.98 0.61
CA TYR A 63 -2.45 6.18 1.31
C TYR A 63 -3.63 7.14 1.47
N TRP A 64 -3.72 7.75 2.65
CA TRP A 64 -4.55 8.93 2.90
C TRP A 64 -3.68 10.00 3.55
N ILE A 65 -3.45 11.08 2.83
CA ILE A 65 -2.52 12.15 3.17
C ILE A 65 -3.30 13.42 3.47
N LYS A 66 -2.88 14.10 4.53
CA LYS A 66 -3.44 15.38 4.97
C LYS A 66 -2.31 16.33 5.34
N HIS A 67 -2.42 17.56 4.86
CA HIS A 67 -1.59 18.67 5.31
C HIS A 67 -2.45 19.94 5.36
N PRO A 68 -2.36 20.78 6.41
CA PRO A 68 -3.08 22.04 6.45
C PRO A 68 -2.85 22.90 5.20
N GLY A 69 -3.91 23.42 4.61
CA GLY A 69 -3.84 24.27 3.41
C GLY A 69 -3.76 23.52 2.08
N TYR A 70 -3.77 22.18 2.08
CA TYR A 70 -3.80 21.36 0.87
C TYR A 70 -5.08 20.52 0.81
N ARG A 71 -5.46 20.11 -0.40
CA ARG A 71 -6.54 19.13 -0.58
C ARG A 71 -6.08 17.77 -0.03
N GLU A 72 -6.97 17.08 0.69
CA GLU A 72 -6.70 15.70 1.10
C GLU A 72 -6.54 14.79 -0.12
N LEU A 73 -5.51 13.94 -0.10
CA LEU A 73 -5.25 12.96 -1.15
C LEU A 73 -5.50 11.56 -0.62
N VAL A 74 -6.41 10.82 -1.27
CA VAL A 74 -6.56 9.37 -1.10
C VAL A 74 -6.08 8.73 -2.39
N THR A 75 -5.05 7.88 -2.30
CA THR A 75 -4.43 7.26 -3.47
C THR A 75 -3.94 5.84 -3.15
N GLN A 76 -3.45 5.15 -4.17
CA GLN A 76 -2.93 3.79 -4.10
C GLN A 76 -1.58 3.73 -4.83
N LEU A 77 -0.60 3.06 -4.24
CA LEU A 77 0.64 2.64 -4.88
C LEU A 77 0.44 1.23 -5.42
N TYR A 78 0.88 0.99 -6.66
CA TYR A 78 0.90 -0.33 -7.31
C TYR A 78 2.33 -0.72 -7.70
N PHE A 79 2.54 -1.98 -8.04
CA PHE A 79 3.88 -2.52 -8.31
C PHE A 79 4.03 -2.98 -9.76
N GLU A 80 5.19 -2.72 -10.34
CA GLU A 80 5.53 -3.21 -11.68
C GLU A 80 5.50 -4.74 -11.76
N GLY A 81 5.11 -5.26 -12.92
CA GLY A 81 5.07 -6.71 -13.16
C GLY A 81 3.84 -7.44 -12.61
N ASP A 82 2.94 -6.76 -11.89
CA ASP A 82 1.67 -7.37 -11.50
C ASP A 82 0.76 -7.57 -12.72
N PRO A 83 0.37 -8.82 -13.08
CA PRO A 83 -0.46 -9.10 -14.25
C PRO A 83 -1.90 -8.58 -14.14
N TRP A 84 -2.34 -8.14 -12.96
CA TRP A 84 -3.66 -7.56 -12.76
C TRP A 84 -3.69 -6.04 -12.93
N ASN A 85 -2.54 -5.38 -13.10
CA ASN A 85 -2.49 -3.93 -13.35
C ASN A 85 -3.32 -3.53 -14.58
N GLU A 86 -3.22 -4.29 -15.68
CA GLU A 86 -3.97 -4.03 -16.91
C GLU A 86 -5.49 -4.26 -16.78
N ARG A 87 -5.91 -4.92 -15.70
CA ARG A 87 -7.32 -5.27 -15.44
C ARG A 87 -7.96 -4.38 -14.38
N GLU A 88 -7.17 -3.56 -13.69
CA GLU A 88 -7.66 -2.60 -12.71
C GLU A 88 -8.19 -1.36 -13.44
N ARG A 89 -9.50 -1.15 -13.35
CA ARG A 89 -10.20 -0.11 -14.11
C ARG A 89 -9.77 1.30 -13.68
N ASP A 90 -9.52 1.46 -12.38
CA ASP A 90 -9.27 2.77 -11.76
C ASP A 90 -7.77 3.01 -11.52
N LEU A 91 -6.90 2.21 -12.13
CA LEU A 91 -5.45 2.36 -12.02
C LEU A 91 -4.96 3.45 -12.97
N ASP A 92 -4.25 4.43 -12.40
CA ASP A 92 -3.35 5.30 -13.14
C ASP A 92 -1.95 4.66 -13.13
N PHE A 93 -1.40 4.39 -14.32
CA PHE A 93 -0.05 3.81 -14.45
C PHE A 93 1.04 4.72 -13.90
N SER A 94 0.77 6.01 -13.71
CA SER A 94 1.66 6.93 -12.98
C SER A 94 1.86 6.53 -11.52
N LEU A 95 1.02 5.66 -10.96
CA LEU A 95 1.09 5.14 -9.59
C LEU A 95 1.77 3.77 -9.47
N VAL A 96 2.22 3.19 -10.60
CA VAL A 96 2.94 1.91 -10.62
C VAL A 96 4.43 2.17 -10.39
N ARG A 97 5.06 1.45 -9.46
CA ARG A 97 6.48 1.62 -9.12
C ARG A 97 7.28 0.32 -9.23
N PRO A 98 8.55 0.41 -9.65
CA PRO A 98 9.46 -0.72 -9.59
C PRO A 98 9.73 -1.12 -8.15
N VAL A 99 9.97 -2.42 -7.96
CA VAL A 99 10.39 -2.99 -6.68
C VAL A 99 11.86 -3.35 -6.80
N ASN A 100 12.68 -2.73 -5.97
CA ASN A 100 14.12 -2.92 -5.98
C ASN A 100 14.50 -4.00 -4.97
N GLN A 101 15.18 -5.05 -5.43
CA GLN A 101 15.69 -6.10 -4.56
C GLN A 101 17.08 -5.75 -4.03
N HIS A 102 17.27 -5.94 -2.73
CA HIS A 102 18.50 -5.66 -2.01
C HIS A 102 19.03 -6.90 -1.32
N HIS A 103 20.35 -6.99 -1.23
CA HIS A 103 21.04 -8.12 -0.60
C HIS A 103 22.19 -7.60 0.27
N ARG A 104 22.28 -8.06 1.51
CA ARG A 104 23.40 -7.78 2.41
C ARG A 104 23.75 -9.02 3.23
N GLY A 105 24.81 -9.72 2.84
CA GLY A 105 25.11 -11.03 3.41
C GLY A 105 23.97 -12.00 3.09
N ASP A 106 23.41 -12.61 4.13
CA ASP A 106 22.27 -13.55 4.01
C ASP A 106 20.89 -12.85 4.11
N GLN A 107 20.86 -11.51 4.23
CA GLN A 107 19.62 -10.75 4.30
C GLN A 107 19.19 -10.28 2.92
N THR A 108 17.92 -10.51 2.59
CA THR A 108 17.24 -9.97 1.40
C THR A 108 16.05 -9.13 1.83
N TRP A 109 15.88 -7.98 1.21
CA TRP A 109 14.69 -7.15 1.37
C TRP A 109 14.37 -6.44 0.06
N GLU A 110 13.18 -5.88 -0.01
CA GLU A 110 12.67 -5.13 -1.16
C GLU A 110 12.41 -3.69 -0.75
N SER A 111 12.61 -2.75 -1.67
CA SER A 111 12.21 -1.35 -1.48
C SER A 111 11.43 -0.83 -2.67
N CYS A 112 10.58 0.16 -2.40
CA CYS A 112 9.81 0.87 -3.40
C CYS A 112 9.74 2.34 -2.97
N ASP A 113 10.10 3.24 -3.89
CA ASP A 113 10.04 4.69 -3.65
C ASP A 113 8.71 5.24 -4.17
N PHE A 114 8.07 6.13 -3.42
CA PHE A 114 6.79 6.73 -3.81
C PHE A 114 6.70 8.19 -3.39
N ASP A 115 6.91 9.08 -4.35
CA ASP A 115 6.77 10.53 -4.13
C ASP A 115 5.30 10.95 -4.16
N ILE A 116 4.86 11.64 -3.12
CA ILE A 116 3.48 12.12 -2.96
C ILE A 116 3.46 13.63 -3.16
N VAL A 117 2.69 14.09 -4.16
CA VAL A 117 2.48 15.51 -4.45
C VAL A 117 1.05 15.89 -4.04
N LEU A 118 0.91 16.97 -3.27
CA LEU A 118 -0.38 17.51 -2.87
C LEU A 118 -0.72 18.77 -3.67
N ASP A 119 -1.95 18.84 -4.17
CA ASP A 119 -2.50 20.03 -4.82
C ASP A 119 -2.96 21.05 -3.76
N GLY A 120 -2.53 22.30 -3.93
CA GLY A 120 -2.89 23.47 -3.10
C GLY A 120 -4.01 24.32 -3.69
#